data_AF-A0A5A7ZI99-F1
#
_entry.id   AF-A0A5A7ZI99-F1
#
_cell.length_a   1.000
_cell.length_b   1.000
_cell.length_c   1.000
_cell.angle_alpha   90.00
_cell.angle_beta   90.00
_cell.angle_gamma   90.00
#
_symmetry.space_group_name_H-M   'P 1'
#
loop_
_entity.id
_entity.type
_entity.pdbx_description
1 polymer ?
#
loop_
_entity_poly.entity_id
_entity_poly.type
_entity_poly.pdbx_seq_one_letter_code
_entity_poly.pdbx_strand_id
1 'polypeptide(L)'
;MIVPDDRAEDYLRRLGIPTQAIYQGVELGDLRAADIDAFHPRGSAGTTRWIGTVGGLRRNMVDGREWKQLDKLNRPTVERADGKVSLSVVGCNAATGDPESIDGPRAANRRGPATIAALKDQLELDLIMVAALASGGSTPASIDDDAPLGQWFVLYHRAENRVQLEVSKAAGIDEQGDDRKTGQFTGWLVRVILDPHQPGSAAAGKRPLDVGGDDVDFTIVRAS
;
A
#
# COMPACT_ATOMS: atom_id res chain seq x y z
N MET A 1 -10.75 -6.02 -10.79
CA MET A 1 -11.10 -4.78 -11.52
C MET A 1 -9.92 -3.82 -11.51
N ILE A 2 -9.67 -3.11 -12.61
CA ILE A 2 -8.65 -2.06 -12.70
C ILE A 2 -9.36 -0.73 -12.99
N VAL A 3 -9.05 0.28 -12.19
CA VAL A 3 -9.48 1.66 -12.40
C VAL A 3 -8.27 2.43 -12.94
N PRO A 4 -8.34 2.98 -14.16
CA PRO A 4 -7.24 3.74 -14.76
C PRO A 4 -7.01 5.07 -14.03
N ASP A 5 -5.84 5.67 -14.30
CA ASP A 5 -5.36 6.92 -13.70
C ASP A 5 -6.33 8.10 -13.90
N ASP A 6 -6.88 8.25 -15.11
CA ASP A 6 -7.87 9.28 -15.47
C ASP A 6 -9.20 9.18 -14.71
N ARG A 7 -9.49 8.04 -14.08
CA ARG A 7 -10.69 7.80 -13.26
C ARG A 7 -10.38 7.63 -11.77
N ALA A 8 -9.11 7.64 -11.39
CA ALA A 8 -8.66 7.27 -10.06
C ALA A 8 -9.14 8.25 -8.99
N GLU A 9 -9.07 9.55 -9.27
CA GLU A 9 -9.47 10.57 -8.30
C GLU A 9 -10.96 10.45 -7.95
N ASP A 10 -11.82 10.36 -8.96
CA ASP A 10 -13.27 10.22 -8.79
C ASP A 10 -13.62 8.93 -8.03
N TYR A 11 -12.95 7.82 -8.37
CA TYR A 11 -13.16 6.55 -7.70
C TYR A 11 -12.77 6.61 -6.21
N LEU A 12 -11.59 7.14 -5.89
CA LEU A 12 -11.10 7.25 -4.52
C LEU A 12 -11.89 8.28 -3.69
N ARG A 13 -12.42 9.33 -4.32
CA ARG A 13 -13.28 10.32 -3.66
C ARG A 13 -14.55 9.67 -3.10
N ARG A 14 -15.12 8.66 -3.77
CA ARG A 14 -16.28 7.89 -3.24
C ARG A 14 -15.96 7.11 -1.97
N LEU A 15 -14.69 6.74 -1.77
CA LEU A 15 -14.20 6.12 -0.54
C LEU A 15 -13.79 7.15 0.53
N GLY A 16 -13.84 8.45 0.20
CA GLY A 16 -13.33 9.53 1.05
C GLY A 16 -11.81 9.58 1.12
N ILE A 17 -11.10 8.99 0.16
CA ILE A 17 -9.64 8.92 0.12
C ILE A 17 -9.11 10.07 -0.77
N PRO A 18 -8.52 11.13 -0.20
CA PRO A 18 -7.93 12.22 -0.98
C PRO A 18 -6.61 11.78 -1.63
N THR A 19 -6.55 11.80 -2.96
CA THR A 19 -5.33 11.48 -3.74
C THR A 19 -4.16 12.38 -3.37
N GLN A 20 -4.42 13.66 -3.09
CA GLN A 20 -3.40 14.62 -2.67
C GLN A 20 -2.65 14.18 -1.40
N ALA A 21 -3.36 13.62 -0.41
CA ALA A 21 -2.73 13.14 0.83
C ALA A 21 -1.78 11.96 0.59
N ILE A 22 -2.08 11.12 -0.41
CA ILE A 22 -1.23 10.03 -0.85
C ILE A 22 0.06 10.59 -1.47
N TYR A 23 -0.06 11.51 -2.42
CA TYR A 23 1.11 12.13 -3.07
C TYR A 23 2.01 12.85 -2.07
N GLN A 24 1.44 13.63 -1.16
CA GLN A 24 2.21 14.32 -0.10
C GLN A 24 2.90 13.34 0.86
N GLY A 25 2.26 12.20 1.13
CA GLY A 25 2.88 11.11 1.87
C GLY A 25 4.12 10.58 1.14
N VAL A 26 3.95 10.19 -0.12
CA VAL A 26 5.01 9.63 -0.97
C VAL A 26 6.16 10.62 -1.15
N GLU A 27 5.86 11.89 -1.41
CA GLU A 27 6.85 12.96 -1.53
C GLU A 27 7.71 13.06 -0.27
N LEU A 28 7.09 13.08 0.92
CA LEU A 28 7.84 13.08 2.17
C LEU A 28 8.70 11.82 2.35
N GLY A 29 8.19 10.66 1.94
CA GLY A 29 8.95 9.43 1.91
C GLY A 29 10.20 9.52 1.04
N ASP A 30 10.05 10.07 -0.17
CA ASP A 30 11.14 10.24 -1.12
C ASP A 30 12.19 11.24 -0.63
N LEU A 31 11.76 12.39 -0.11
CA LEU A 31 12.64 13.38 0.50
C LEU A 31 13.49 12.79 1.64
N ARG A 32 12.88 12.01 2.53
CA ARG A 32 13.62 11.40 3.65
C ARG A 32 14.58 10.30 3.20
N ALA A 33 14.20 9.52 2.20
CA ALA A 33 15.05 8.47 1.67
C ALA A 33 16.26 9.02 0.90
N ALA A 34 16.15 10.23 0.35
CA ALA A 34 17.24 10.90 -0.36
C ALA A 34 18.44 11.26 0.53
N ASP A 35 18.24 11.39 1.85
CA ASP A 35 19.31 11.64 2.82
C ASP A 35 20.10 10.38 3.18
N ILE A 36 19.65 9.20 2.76
CA ILE A 36 20.32 7.93 3.03
C ILE A 36 21.42 7.71 2.00
N ASP A 37 22.64 7.50 2.49
CA ASP A 37 23.84 7.30 1.68
C ASP A 37 24.54 5.95 1.95
N ALA A 38 25.66 5.71 1.26
CA ALA A 38 26.38 4.44 1.29
C ALA A 38 26.97 4.08 2.68
N PHE A 39 26.99 5.00 3.64
CA PHE A 39 27.43 4.73 5.01
C PHE A 39 26.30 4.19 5.89
N HIS A 40 25.05 4.20 5.40
CA HIS A 40 23.91 3.63 6.08
C HIS A 40 23.73 2.14 5.73
N PRO A 41 23.08 1.34 6.60
CA PRO A 41 22.69 -0.03 6.27
C PRO A 41 21.87 -0.14 4.98
N ARG A 42 22.03 -1.26 4.26
CA ARG A 42 21.39 -1.49 2.94
C ARG A 42 19.87 -1.28 2.93
N GLY A 43 19.18 -1.64 4.01
CA GLY A 43 17.72 -1.48 4.14
C GLY A 43 17.25 -0.09 4.60
N SER A 44 18.16 0.83 4.93
CA SER A 44 17.81 2.11 5.54
C SER A 44 17.01 3.02 4.59
N ALA A 45 17.36 3.07 3.30
CA ALA A 45 16.65 3.93 2.34
C ALA A 45 15.18 3.53 2.21
N GLY A 46 14.90 2.24 1.97
CA GLY A 46 13.54 1.71 1.86
C GLY A 46 12.75 1.85 3.17
N THR A 47 13.38 1.59 4.32
CA THR A 47 12.74 1.74 5.64
C THR A 47 12.40 3.20 5.93
N THR A 48 13.33 4.12 5.70
CA THR A 48 13.14 5.56 5.90
C THR A 48 12.06 6.10 4.97
N ARG A 49 12.02 5.65 3.71
CA ARG A 49 10.94 5.98 2.77
C ARG A 49 9.59 5.55 3.30
N TRP A 50 9.48 4.30 3.75
CA TRP A 50 8.23 3.76 4.29
C TRP A 50 7.76 4.57 5.51
N ILE A 51 8.66 4.84 6.47
CA ILE A 51 8.36 5.66 7.66
C ILE A 51 7.90 7.07 7.25
N GLY A 52 8.57 7.69 6.30
CA GLY A 52 8.20 8.99 5.75
C GLY A 52 6.82 8.98 5.10
N THR A 53 6.56 7.98 4.26
CA THR A 53 5.29 7.80 3.55
C THR A 53 4.13 7.60 4.51
N VAL A 54 4.29 6.71 5.50
CA VAL A 54 3.30 6.46 6.57
C VAL A 54 3.03 7.74 7.35
N GLY A 55 4.06 8.43 7.82
CA GLY A 55 3.92 9.63 8.63
C GLY A 55 3.33 10.83 7.87
N GLY A 56 3.69 10.98 6.59
CA GLY A 56 3.12 12.00 5.71
C GLY A 56 1.65 11.72 5.44
N LEU A 57 1.32 10.51 4.96
CA LEU A 57 -0.06 10.10 4.70
C LEU A 57 -0.93 10.33 5.95
N ARG A 58 -0.50 9.85 7.12
CA ARG A 58 -1.26 9.99 8.37
C ARG A 58 -1.60 11.43 8.72
N ARG A 59 -0.62 12.33 8.67
CA ARG A 59 -0.85 13.74 8.97
C ARG A 59 -1.86 14.34 8.01
N ASN A 60 -1.63 14.17 6.70
CA ASN A 60 -2.50 14.75 5.68
C ASN A 60 -3.93 14.16 5.69
N MET A 61 -4.10 12.90 6.08
CA MET A 61 -5.43 12.27 6.20
C MET A 61 -6.17 12.73 7.46
N VAL A 62 -5.47 12.84 8.61
CA VAL A 62 -6.08 13.18 9.90
C VAL A 62 -6.36 14.68 10.02
N ASP A 63 -5.61 15.54 9.34
CA ASP A 63 -5.81 16.99 9.36
C ASP A 63 -7.23 17.40 8.89
N GLY A 64 -7.85 16.60 8.01
CA GLY A 64 -9.24 16.76 7.58
C GLY A 64 -10.31 16.35 8.61
N ARG A 65 -9.93 15.80 9.77
CA ARG A 65 -10.79 15.29 10.86
C ARG A 65 -11.78 14.17 10.52
N GLU A 66 -11.83 13.73 9.26
CA GLU A 66 -12.64 12.59 8.82
C GLU A 66 -11.92 11.24 8.99
N TRP A 67 -10.64 11.26 9.36
CA TRP A 67 -9.80 10.08 9.55
C TRP A 67 -9.10 10.13 10.90
N LYS A 68 -8.78 8.94 11.44
CA LYS A 68 -8.03 8.76 12.68
C LYS A 68 -6.85 7.82 12.45
N GLN A 69 -5.77 8.06 13.18
CA GLN A 69 -4.61 7.16 13.23
C GLN A 69 -4.94 5.93 14.09
N LEU A 70 -4.49 4.75 13.66
CA LEU A 70 -4.55 3.52 14.44
C LEU A 70 -3.21 2.77 14.35
N ASP A 71 -2.71 2.30 15.49
CA ASP A 71 -1.44 1.56 15.60
C ASP A 71 -1.63 0.18 16.26
N LYS A 72 -2.80 -0.43 16.08
CA LYS A 72 -3.11 -1.74 16.66
C LYS A 72 -2.05 -2.76 16.24
N LEU A 73 -1.37 -3.37 17.22
CA LEU A 73 -0.31 -4.36 17.01
C LEU A 73 0.86 -3.89 16.12
N ASN A 74 1.26 -2.62 16.25
CA ASN A 74 2.33 -2.00 15.43
C ASN A 74 2.05 -2.03 13.92
N ARG A 75 0.77 -2.07 13.53
CA ARG A 75 0.35 -1.94 12.14
C ARG A 75 -0.07 -0.49 11.90
N PRO A 76 0.77 0.33 11.25
CA PRO A 76 0.43 1.71 11.09
C PRO A 76 -0.65 1.89 10.02
N THR A 77 -1.88 2.14 10.44
CA THR A 77 -3.01 2.44 9.55
C THR A 77 -3.62 3.81 9.81
N VAL A 78 -4.41 4.30 8.86
CA VAL A 78 -5.45 5.31 9.07
C VAL A 78 -6.80 4.69 8.82
N GLU A 79 -7.82 5.13 9.54
CA GLU A 79 -9.19 4.64 9.40
C GLU A 79 -10.14 5.83 9.33
N ARG A 80 -11.12 5.76 8.42
CA ARG A 80 -12.17 6.76 8.30
C ARG A 80 -12.99 6.77 9.60
N ALA A 81 -13.53 7.91 9.99
CA ALA A 81 -14.20 8.09 11.29
C ALA A 81 -15.35 7.11 11.51
N ASP A 82 -16.04 6.71 10.44
CA ASP A 82 -17.12 5.72 10.46
C ASP A 82 -16.66 4.25 10.54
N GLY A 83 -15.35 3.99 10.53
CA GLY A 83 -14.75 2.66 10.62
C GLY A 83 -14.90 1.81 9.36
N LYS A 84 -15.47 2.34 8.27
CA LYS A 84 -15.80 1.55 7.08
C LYS A 84 -14.65 1.41 6.09
N VAL A 85 -13.67 2.31 6.13
CA VAL A 85 -12.52 2.29 5.22
C VAL A 85 -11.24 2.52 6.02
N SER A 86 -10.21 1.73 5.75
CA SER A 86 -8.89 1.92 6.35
C SER A 86 -7.78 1.79 5.30
N LEU A 87 -6.65 2.45 5.52
CA LEU A 87 -5.51 2.48 4.62
C LEU A 87 -4.23 2.10 5.34
N SER A 88 -3.42 1.28 4.68
CA SER A 88 -2.06 0.92 5.08
C SER A 88 -1.09 1.21 3.94
N VAL A 89 0.16 1.54 4.24
CA VAL A 89 1.19 1.79 3.22
C VAL A 89 2.07 0.56 3.06
N VAL A 90 2.31 0.13 1.82
CA VAL A 90 3.15 -1.03 1.49
C VAL A 90 4.08 -0.70 0.33
N GLY A 91 5.38 -0.91 0.55
CA GLY A 91 6.35 -0.96 -0.54
C GLY A 91 6.24 -2.28 -1.30
N CYS A 92 6.21 -2.21 -2.62
CA CYS A 92 5.95 -3.32 -3.54
C CYS A 92 7.01 -3.37 -4.66
N ASN A 93 6.86 -4.35 -5.56
CA ASN A 93 7.73 -4.57 -6.72
C ASN A 93 7.30 -3.76 -7.96
N ALA A 94 8.03 -3.94 -9.07
CA ALA A 94 7.84 -3.22 -10.33
C ALA A 94 6.46 -3.38 -11.01
N ALA A 95 5.63 -4.34 -10.57
CA ALA A 95 4.26 -4.50 -11.06
C ALA A 95 3.28 -3.45 -10.47
N THR A 96 3.70 -2.68 -9.47
CA THR A 96 2.91 -1.55 -8.94
C THR A 96 2.68 -0.50 -10.02
N GLY A 97 1.43 -0.07 -10.18
CA GLY A 97 1.05 0.95 -11.16
C GLY A 97 1.05 0.45 -12.61
N ASP A 98 1.30 -0.84 -12.85
CA ASP A 98 1.22 -1.46 -14.18
C ASP A 98 -0.16 -2.12 -14.37
N PRO A 99 -1.06 -1.55 -15.20
CA PRO A 99 -2.37 -2.13 -15.44
C PRO A 99 -2.30 -3.47 -16.19
N GLU A 100 -1.23 -3.73 -16.94
CA GLU A 100 -1.07 -4.95 -17.76
C GLU A 100 -0.47 -6.11 -16.96
N SER A 101 -0.01 -5.86 -15.73
CA SER A 101 0.50 -6.92 -14.86
C SER A 101 -0.60 -7.89 -14.44
N ILE A 102 -0.51 -9.12 -14.95
CA ILE A 102 -1.47 -10.22 -14.72
C ILE A 102 -1.60 -10.53 -13.22
N ASP A 103 -0.48 -10.69 -12.53
CA ASP A 103 -0.44 -11.07 -11.11
C ASP A 103 -0.56 -9.84 -10.17
N GLY A 104 -0.41 -8.63 -10.73
CA GLY A 104 -0.39 -7.38 -9.97
C GLY A 104 0.85 -7.25 -9.05
N PRO A 105 0.87 -6.22 -8.18
CA PRO A 105 2.00 -5.96 -7.31
C PRO A 105 2.15 -7.01 -6.20
N ARG A 106 3.41 -7.28 -5.86
CA ARG A 106 3.79 -8.11 -4.71
C ARG A 106 4.51 -7.25 -3.67
N ALA A 107 4.32 -7.57 -2.39
CA ALA A 107 4.92 -6.79 -1.32
C ALA A 107 6.42 -7.02 -1.32
N ALA A 108 7.21 -5.94 -1.22
CA ALA A 108 8.67 -6.03 -1.15
C ALA A 108 9.13 -6.75 0.12
N ASN A 109 8.40 -6.55 1.22
CA ASN A 109 8.61 -7.25 2.47
C ASN A 109 7.36 -8.08 2.80
N ARG A 110 7.53 -9.27 3.38
CA ARG A 110 6.39 -10.12 3.80
C ARG A 110 5.54 -9.42 4.86
N ARG A 111 4.22 -9.65 4.85
CA ARG A 111 3.32 -9.11 5.88
C ARG A 111 3.41 -9.95 7.14
N GLY A 112 3.58 -9.28 8.28
CA GLY A 112 3.65 -9.97 9.57
C GLY A 112 2.31 -10.58 10.01
N PRO A 113 2.31 -11.50 10.99
CA PRO A 113 1.12 -12.20 11.47
C PRO A 113 -0.06 -11.30 11.84
N ALA A 114 0.20 -10.12 12.41
CA ALA A 114 -0.84 -9.15 12.76
C ALA A 114 -1.57 -8.56 11.55
N THR A 115 -0.86 -8.35 10.43
CA THR A 115 -1.47 -7.87 9.18
C THR A 115 -2.25 -8.99 8.50
N ILE A 116 -1.71 -10.21 8.52
CA ILE A 116 -2.40 -11.42 8.02
C ILE A 116 -3.72 -11.62 8.76
N ALA A 117 -3.69 -11.66 10.09
CA ALA A 117 -4.89 -11.89 10.91
C ALA A 117 -5.97 -10.82 10.69
N ALA A 118 -5.58 -9.54 10.61
CA ALA A 118 -6.57 -8.47 10.42
C ALA A 118 -7.14 -8.43 8.98
N LEU A 119 -6.37 -8.84 7.97
CA LEU A 119 -6.89 -9.06 6.62
C LEU A 119 -7.87 -10.23 6.61
N LYS A 120 -7.54 -11.32 7.29
CA LYS A 120 -8.39 -12.49 7.43
C LYS A 120 -9.72 -12.15 8.09
N ASP A 121 -9.70 -11.53 9.28
CA ASP A 121 -10.92 -11.12 9.99
C ASP A 121 -11.83 -10.30 9.09
N GLN A 122 -11.25 -9.40 8.30
CA GLN A 122 -12.01 -8.61 7.34
C GLN A 122 -12.53 -9.43 6.15
N LEU A 123 -11.70 -10.30 5.55
CA LEU A 123 -12.13 -11.14 4.42
C LEU A 123 -13.23 -12.12 4.85
N GLU A 124 -13.15 -12.66 6.07
CA GLU A 124 -14.20 -13.49 6.67
C GLU A 124 -15.47 -12.68 6.94
N LEU A 125 -15.36 -11.46 7.47
CA LEU A 125 -16.51 -10.55 7.61
C LEU A 125 -17.11 -10.17 6.25
N ASP A 126 -16.28 -9.88 5.24
CA ASP A 126 -16.71 -9.57 3.87
C ASP A 126 -17.45 -10.80 3.28
N LEU A 127 -16.95 -12.02 3.47
CA LEU A 127 -17.59 -13.28 3.02
C LEU A 127 -18.90 -13.58 3.76
N ILE A 128 -18.94 -13.41 5.08
CA ILE A 128 -20.15 -13.59 5.90
C ILE A 128 -21.20 -12.56 5.51
N MET A 129 -20.79 -11.31 5.27
CA MET A 129 -21.67 -10.23 4.86
C MET A 129 -22.17 -10.44 3.42
N VAL A 130 -21.34 -10.93 2.49
CA VAL A 130 -21.76 -11.32 1.13
C VAL A 130 -22.70 -12.54 1.15
N ALA A 131 -22.48 -13.51 2.03
CA ALA A 131 -23.38 -14.65 2.20
C ALA A 131 -24.72 -14.25 2.85
N ALA A 132 -24.70 -13.34 3.82
CA ALA A 132 -25.91 -12.75 4.42
C ALA A 132 -26.65 -11.80 3.46
N LEU A 133 -25.91 -11.17 2.56
CA LEU A 133 -26.40 -10.31 1.47
C LEU A 133 -26.46 -11.07 0.14
N ALA A 134 -26.56 -12.40 0.10
CA ALA A 134 -26.74 -13.15 -1.15
C ALA A 134 -28.11 -12.85 -1.84
N SER A 135 -28.81 -11.81 -1.36
CA SER A 135 -29.85 -11.03 -2.04
C SER A 135 -29.33 -9.76 -2.75
N GLY A 136 -28.01 -9.53 -2.91
CA GLY A 136 -27.45 -8.33 -3.59
C GLY A 136 -25.97 -7.93 -3.38
N GLY A 137 -25.14 -8.64 -2.60
CA GLY A 137 -23.73 -8.29 -2.38
C GLY A 137 -22.83 -8.66 -3.57
N SER A 138 -22.50 -7.68 -4.42
CA SER A 138 -21.75 -7.90 -5.66
C SER A 138 -20.25 -7.65 -5.46
N THR A 139 -19.39 -8.54 -5.98
CA THR A 139 -18.04 -8.13 -6.38
C THR A 139 -18.19 -6.96 -7.37
N PRO A 140 -17.43 -5.85 -7.25
CA PRO A 140 -17.54 -4.74 -8.20
C PRO A 140 -17.33 -5.28 -9.62
N ALA A 141 -18.37 -5.22 -10.44
CA ALA A 141 -18.37 -5.69 -11.82
C ALA A 141 -18.02 -4.54 -12.77
N SER A 142 -18.29 -3.31 -12.33
CA SER A 142 -17.98 -2.06 -13.04
C SER A 142 -17.31 -1.04 -12.12
N ILE A 143 -16.59 -0.10 -12.74
CA ILE A 143 -16.01 1.07 -12.07
C ILE A 143 -17.11 1.93 -11.44
N ASP A 144 -18.31 1.95 -12.04
CA ASP A 144 -19.42 2.78 -11.57
C ASP A 144 -20.18 2.17 -10.38
N ASP A 145 -19.91 0.91 -10.02
CA ASP A 145 -20.50 0.25 -8.85
C ASP A 145 -19.98 0.88 -7.54
N ASP A 146 -20.66 0.60 -6.43
CA ASP A 146 -20.20 0.99 -5.10
C ASP A 146 -18.82 0.39 -4.80
N ALA A 147 -17.88 1.25 -4.42
CA ALA A 147 -16.53 0.82 -4.10
C ALA A 147 -16.54 -0.04 -2.81
N PRO A 148 -15.81 -1.17 -2.79
CA PRO A 148 -15.87 -2.10 -1.66
C PRO A 148 -15.25 -1.46 -0.41
N LEU A 149 -15.95 -1.62 0.72
CA LEU A 149 -15.51 -1.15 2.03
C LEU A 149 -14.35 -2.01 2.59
N GLY A 150 -13.78 -1.61 3.72
CA GLY A 150 -12.73 -2.32 4.46
C GLY A 150 -11.32 -1.74 4.24
N GLN A 151 -10.31 -2.58 4.41
CA GLN A 151 -8.88 -2.27 4.29
C GLN A 151 -8.46 -2.18 2.82
N TRP A 152 -7.87 -1.03 2.52
CA TRP A 152 -7.16 -0.69 1.30
C TRP A 152 -5.67 -0.49 1.57
N PHE A 153 -4.88 -0.53 0.52
CA PHE A 153 -3.43 -0.37 0.60
C PHE A 153 -2.97 0.71 -0.38
N VAL A 154 -2.20 1.68 0.12
CA VAL A 154 -1.37 2.55 -0.72
C VAL A 154 -0.12 1.75 -1.07
N LEU A 155 0.02 1.38 -2.32
CA LEU A 155 1.16 0.63 -2.84
C LEU A 155 2.10 1.58 -3.55
N TYR A 156 3.39 1.44 -3.28
CA TYR A 156 4.40 2.19 -4.01
C TYR A 156 5.58 1.31 -4.40
N HIS A 157 6.21 1.65 -5.53
CA HIS A 157 7.47 1.07 -5.94
C HIS A 157 8.43 2.17 -6.40
N ARG A 158 9.65 2.17 -5.86
CA ARG A 158 10.70 3.12 -6.24
C ARG A 158 11.38 2.62 -7.52
N ALA A 159 10.93 3.12 -8.66
CA ALA A 159 11.62 2.95 -9.93
C ALA A 159 12.81 3.92 -10.04
N GLU A 160 13.53 3.89 -11.16
CA GLU A 160 14.76 4.68 -11.31
C GLU A 160 14.51 6.19 -11.15
N ASN A 161 13.56 6.75 -11.89
CA ASN A 161 13.30 8.20 -11.93
C ASN A 161 11.93 8.61 -11.39
N ARG A 162 11.12 7.66 -10.92
CA ARG A 162 9.76 7.90 -10.45
C ARG A 162 9.39 6.95 -9.31
N VAL A 163 8.33 7.28 -8.59
CA VAL A 163 7.65 6.35 -7.68
C VAL A 163 6.35 5.93 -8.36
N GLN A 164 6.22 4.65 -8.71
CA GLN A 164 4.95 4.10 -9.20
C GLN A 164 3.99 3.94 -8.04
N LEU A 165 2.70 4.20 -8.27
CA LEU A 165 1.68 4.27 -7.24
C LEU A 165 0.38 3.58 -7.68
N GLU A 166 -0.26 2.91 -6.73
CA GLU A 166 -1.66 2.50 -6.86
C GLU A 166 -2.32 2.39 -5.46
N VAL A 167 -3.65 2.47 -5.42
CA VAL A 167 -4.44 2.18 -4.22
C VAL A 167 -5.29 0.95 -4.48
N SER A 168 -5.05 -0.11 -3.72
CA SER A 168 -5.59 -1.43 -4.08
C SER A 168 -6.22 -2.14 -2.88
N LYS A 169 -7.32 -2.86 -3.14
CA LYS A 169 -7.97 -3.75 -2.18
C LYS A 169 -7.55 -5.19 -2.49
N ALA A 170 -6.90 -5.84 -1.52
CA ALA A 170 -6.46 -7.22 -1.67
C ALA A 170 -7.66 -8.17 -1.79
N ALA A 171 -7.53 -9.20 -2.63
CA ALA A 171 -8.47 -10.32 -2.70
C ALA A 171 -8.16 -11.42 -1.67
N GLY A 172 -6.91 -11.46 -1.20
CA GLY A 172 -6.47 -12.43 -0.22
C GLY A 172 -5.01 -12.24 0.16
N ILE A 173 -4.59 -13.04 1.13
CA ILE A 173 -3.21 -13.14 1.60
C ILE A 173 -2.87 -14.61 1.81
N ASP A 174 -1.65 -15.01 1.45
CA ASP A 174 -1.17 -16.37 1.61
C ASP A 174 -0.83 -16.62 3.09
N GLU A 175 -1.52 -17.57 3.71
CA GLU A 175 -1.37 -17.94 5.12
C GLU A 175 -0.52 -19.19 5.33
N GLN A 176 -0.33 -20.01 4.29
CA GLN A 176 0.18 -21.38 4.39
C GLN A 176 1.24 -21.73 3.34
N GLY A 177 1.72 -20.73 2.61
CA GLY A 177 2.83 -20.87 1.70
C GLY A 177 4.08 -21.40 2.42
N ASP A 178 5.08 -21.83 1.65
CA ASP A 178 6.40 -22.02 2.22
C ASP A 178 6.91 -20.71 2.87
N ASP A 179 8.01 -20.78 3.63
CA ASP A 179 8.58 -19.61 4.31
C ASP A 179 8.77 -18.41 3.36
N ARG A 180 8.84 -18.62 2.03
CA ARG A 180 9.00 -17.57 1.01
C ARG A 180 7.69 -16.97 0.50
N LYS A 181 6.53 -17.59 0.74
CA LYS A 181 5.22 -17.12 0.25
C LYS A 181 4.27 -16.64 1.35
N THR A 182 4.42 -17.10 2.59
CA THR A 182 3.56 -16.65 3.71
C THR A 182 3.59 -15.13 3.87
N GLY A 183 2.41 -14.53 4.01
CA GLY A 183 2.23 -13.08 4.16
C GLY A 183 2.27 -12.30 2.84
N GLN A 184 2.17 -12.97 1.69
CA GLN A 184 2.10 -12.33 0.38
C GLN A 184 0.64 -12.20 -0.09
N PHE A 185 0.28 -11.09 -0.75
CA PHE A 185 -1.02 -10.95 -1.41
C PHE A 185 -1.22 -12.01 -2.48
N THR A 186 -2.41 -12.62 -2.52
CA THR A 186 -2.77 -13.67 -3.51
C THR A 186 -3.54 -13.11 -4.71
N GLY A 187 -3.88 -11.81 -4.68
CA GLY A 187 -4.56 -11.11 -5.76
C GLY A 187 -5.20 -9.82 -5.30
N TRP A 188 -5.88 -9.13 -6.22
CA TRP A 188 -6.46 -7.80 -6.01
C TRP A 188 -7.90 -7.76 -6.52
N LEU A 189 -8.85 -7.36 -5.66
CA LEU A 189 -10.25 -7.15 -6.06
C LEU A 189 -10.37 -5.89 -6.92
N VAL A 190 -9.72 -4.82 -6.46
CA VAL A 190 -9.68 -3.52 -7.13
C VAL A 190 -8.25 -3.01 -7.09
N ARG A 191 -7.77 -2.54 -8.25
CA ARG A 191 -6.51 -1.79 -8.39
C ARG A 191 -6.85 -0.41 -8.95
N VAL A 192 -6.60 0.64 -8.18
CA VAL A 192 -6.77 2.03 -8.65
C VAL A 192 -5.39 2.58 -8.98
N ILE A 193 -5.09 2.67 -10.28
CA ILE A 193 -3.79 3.11 -10.77
C ILE A 193 -3.70 4.63 -10.58
N LEU A 194 -2.56 5.11 -10.10
CA LEU A 194 -2.30 6.54 -9.93
C LEU A 194 -1.16 6.97 -10.85
N ASP A 195 -1.16 8.24 -11.24
CA ASP A 195 0.00 8.84 -11.90
C ASP A 195 1.26 8.61 -11.05
N PRO A 196 2.39 8.22 -11.66
CA PRO A 196 3.63 8.09 -10.93
C PRO A 196 4.07 9.42 -10.35
N HIS A 197 4.45 9.44 -9.07
CA HIS A 197 5.09 10.60 -8.47
C HIS A 197 6.49 10.78 -9.07
N GLN A 198 6.71 11.94 -9.66
CA GLN A 198 8.04 12.38 -10.11
C GLN A 198 8.68 13.13 -8.95
N PRO A 199 9.78 12.61 -8.36
CA PRO A 199 10.56 13.38 -7.40
C PRO A 199 10.93 14.74 -7.98
N GLY A 200 10.83 15.78 -7.16
CA GLY A 200 11.45 17.06 -7.50
C GLY A 200 12.94 16.82 -7.83
N SER A 201 13.42 17.51 -8.88
CA SER A 201 14.83 17.50 -9.34
C SER A 201 15.77 17.22 -8.16
N ALA A 202 16.34 16.01 -8.12
CA ALA A 202 17.19 15.57 -7.03
C ALA A 202 18.19 16.68 -6.71
N ALA A 203 18.15 17.22 -5.49
CA ALA A 203 19.02 18.32 -5.08
C ALA A 203 20.53 17.98 -5.11
N ALA A 204 20.94 16.82 -5.66
CA ALA A 204 22.33 16.46 -5.89
C ALA A 204 22.57 15.38 -6.97
N GLY A 205 21.62 15.05 -7.87
CA GLY A 205 21.85 14.01 -8.89
C GLY A 205 22.21 12.61 -8.35
N LYS A 206 21.93 12.33 -7.07
CA LYS A 206 22.20 11.03 -6.43
C LYS A 206 21.04 10.07 -6.70
N ARG A 207 21.36 8.90 -7.25
CA ARG A 207 20.41 7.79 -7.36
C ARG A 207 20.06 7.26 -5.96
N PRO A 208 18.78 7.18 -5.57
CA PRO A 208 18.38 6.58 -4.30
C PRO A 208 18.87 5.13 -4.16
N LEU A 209 19.27 4.73 -2.95
CA LEU A 209 19.82 3.40 -2.69
C LEU A 209 18.80 2.26 -2.73
N ASP A 210 17.51 2.59 -2.75
CA ASP A 210 16.39 1.64 -2.75
C ASP A 210 15.66 1.55 -4.10
N VAL A 211 16.27 2.03 -5.19
CA VAL A 211 15.75 1.82 -6.54
C VAL A 211 15.64 0.32 -6.82
N GLY A 212 14.47 -0.13 -7.28
CA GLY A 212 14.14 -1.54 -7.48
C GLY A 212 13.32 -2.15 -6.34
N GLY A 213 13.27 -1.51 -5.17
CA GLY A 213 12.40 -1.91 -4.07
C GLY A 213 12.75 -3.25 -3.42
N ASP A 214 14.00 -3.72 -3.53
CA ASP A 214 14.39 -5.08 -3.16
C ASP A 214 14.22 -5.40 -1.66
N ASP A 215 13.81 -6.66 -1.40
CA ASP A 215 13.96 -7.34 -0.11
C ASP A 215 15.46 -7.52 0.16
N VAL A 216 15.95 -7.03 1.30
CA VAL A 216 17.37 -7.19 1.64
C VAL A 216 17.49 -8.50 2.41
N ASP A 217 17.90 -9.57 1.73
CA ASP A 217 18.29 -10.81 2.40
C ASP A 217 19.53 -10.56 3.27
N PHE A 218 19.39 -10.70 4.60
CA PHE A 218 20.52 -10.76 5.53
C PHE A 218 20.40 -11.99 6.42
N THR A 219 21.52 -12.72 6.55
CA THR A 219 21.59 -13.93 7.37
C THR A 219 21.74 -13.55 8.84
N ILE A 220 20.71 -13.78 9.65
CA ILE A 220 20.84 -13.74 11.12
C ILE A 220 21.40 -15.08 11.58
N VAL A 221 22.69 -15.13 11.90
CA VAL A 221 23.31 -16.27 12.60
C VAL A 221 23.13 -16.06 14.11
N ARG A 222 22.60 -17.07 14.82
CA ARG A 222 22.60 -17.07 16.28
C ARG A 222 24.05 -17.00 16.77
N ALA A 223 24.32 -16.08 17.70
CA ALA A 223 25.57 -16.11 18.44
C ALA A 223 25.64 -17.44 19.22
N SER A 224 26.68 -18.22 18.94
CA SER A 224 27.06 -19.44 19.67
C SER A 224 27.61 -19.10 21.04
#